data_AF-A0A6B3M2X8-F1
#
_entry.id   AF-A0A6B3M2X8-F1
#
_cell.length_a   1.000
_cell.length_b   1.000
_cell.length_c   1.000
_cell.angle_alpha   90.00
_cell.angle_beta   90.00
_cell.angle_gamma   90.00
#
_symmetry.space_group_name_H-M   'P 1'
#
loop_
_entity.id
_entity.type
_entity.pdbx_description
1 polymer ?
#
loop_
_entity_poly.entity_id
_entity_poly.type
_entity_poly.pdbx_seq_one_letter_code
_entity_poly.pdbx_strand_id
1 'polypeptide(L)'
;MLNGIKQRVIVGKEGKIEIKTSELAEGTVVEVIVLVEQDAVESDTSQHIPQDATEYLLSTQDNRRHLMSAIGNVETNTNLVNFTPEEWNEEYNFRS
;
A
#
# COMPACT_ATOMS: atom_id res chain seq x y z
N MET A 1 -12.18 28.62 -18.22
CA MET A 1 -12.57 27.22 -18.51
C MET A 1 -12.20 26.40 -17.28
N LEU A 2 -13.16 25.69 -16.71
CA LEU A 2 -12.93 24.80 -15.59
C LEU A 2 -12.30 23.52 -16.14
N ASN A 3 -11.05 23.23 -15.77
CA ASN A 3 -10.29 22.11 -16.32
C ASN A 3 -10.39 20.83 -15.45
N GLY A 4 -11.02 20.91 -14.27
CA GLY A 4 -11.19 19.78 -13.38
C GLY A 4 -11.85 20.18 -12.06
N ILE A 5 -12.48 19.21 -11.41
CA ILE A 5 -13.13 19.36 -10.10
C ILE A 5 -12.57 18.29 -9.18
N LYS A 6 -12.05 18.69 -8.01
CA LYS A 6 -11.67 17.77 -6.93
C LYS A 6 -12.63 17.96 -5.76
N GLN A 7 -13.43 16.94 -5.45
CA GLN A 7 -14.45 16.97 -4.40
C GLN A 7 -14.28 15.75 -3.50
N ARG A 8 -14.24 15.97 -2.17
CA ARG A 8 -14.34 14.90 -1.17
C ARG A 8 -15.80 14.78 -0.76
N VAL A 9 -16.38 13.59 -0.92
CA VAL A 9 -17.79 13.32 -0.62
C VAL A 9 -17.95 11.96 0.00
N ILE A 10 -18.93 11.87 0.90
CA ILE A 10 -19.38 10.62 1.48
C ILE A 10 -20.40 10.00 0.53
N VAL A 11 -20.27 8.70 0.29
CA VAL A 11 -21.20 7.93 -0.53
C VAL A 11 -22.58 7.93 0.13
N GLY A 12 -23.60 8.39 -0.60
CA GLY A 12 -24.98 8.48 -0.12
C GLY A 12 -25.70 7.13 -0.12
N LYS A 13 -27.00 7.16 0.19
CA LYS A 13 -27.87 5.99 0.08
C LYS A 13 -27.82 5.43 -1.34
N GLU A 14 -27.80 4.10 -1.46
CA GLU A 14 -27.72 3.37 -2.74
C GLU A 14 -26.40 3.55 -3.51
N GLY A 15 -25.31 4.00 -2.86
CA GLY A 15 -24.01 4.10 -3.52
C GLY A 15 -23.83 5.34 -4.39
N LYS A 16 -24.76 6.30 -4.32
CA LYS A 16 -24.77 7.49 -5.17
C LYS A 16 -23.76 8.55 -4.70
N ILE A 17 -23.09 9.19 -5.65
CA ILE A 17 -22.19 10.31 -5.44
C ILE A 17 -22.70 11.50 -6.25
N GLU A 18 -22.89 12.65 -5.60
CA GLU A 18 -23.38 13.88 -6.24
C GLU A 18 -22.24 14.88 -6.44
N ILE A 19 -22.01 15.28 -7.68
CA ILE A 19 -21.08 16.36 -8.03
C ILE A 19 -21.86 17.68 -7.96
N LYS A 20 -21.54 18.54 -7.00
CA LYS A 20 -22.23 19.81 -6.82
C LYS A 20 -21.49 20.90 -7.59
N THR A 21 -21.81 21.05 -8.88
CA THR A 21 -21.25 22.12 -9.71
C THR A 21 -22.33 22.74 -10.59
N SER A 22 -22.29 24.07 -10.72
CA SER A 22 -23.20 24.85 -11.58
C SER A 22 -22.57 25.19 -12.94
N GLU A 23 -21.34 24.74 -13.21
CA GLU A 23 -20.55 25.18 -14.35
C GLU A 23 -20.44 24.13 -15.48
N LEU A 24 -20.99 22.93 -15.30
CA LEU A 24 -21.05 21.92 -16.36
C LEU A 24 -22.34 22.09 -17.16
N ALA A 25 -22.21 22.59 -18.39
CA ALA A 25 -23.33 22.68 -19.31
C ALA A 25 -23.77 21.28 -19.78
N GLU A 26 -25.06 21.13 -20.07
CA GLU A 26 -25.60 19.89 -20.64
C GLU A 26 -24.87 19.51 -21.94
N GLY A 27 -24.56 18.22 -22.09
CA GLY A 27 -23.80 17.71 -23.24
C GLY A 27 -22.28 17.79 -23.12
N THR A 28 -21.74 18.29 -22.01
CA THR A 28 -20.29 18.29 -21.75
C THR A 28 -19.78 16.87 -21.47
N VAL A 29 -18.79 16.41 -22.23
CA VAL A 29 -18.11 15.13 -21.98
C VAL A 29 -17.16 15.30 -20.80
N VAL A 30 -17.29 14.45 -19.78
CA VAL A 30 -16.45 14.48 -18.58
C VAL A 30 -15.91 13.10 -18.24
N GLU A 31 -14.70 13.05 -17.71
CA GLU A 31 -14.09 11.86 -17.12
C GLU A 31 -14.22 11.93 -15.60
N VAL A 32 -14.61 10.82 -14.96
CA VAL A 32 -14.80 10.74 -13.50
C VAL A 32 -13.80 9.76 -12.92
N ILE A 33 -12.96 10.24 -12.00
CA ILE A 33 -12.03 9.40 -11.23
C ILE A 33 -12.54 9.33 -9.79
N VAL A 34 -12.85 8.12 -9.31
CA VAL A 34 -13.29 7.87 -7.94
C VAL A 34 -12.15 7.24 -7.15
N LEU A 35 -11.68 7.93 -6.11
CA LEU A 35 -10.69 7.41 -5.16
C LEU A 35 -11.40 7.09 -3.86
N VAL A 36 -11.35 5.83 -3.44
CA VAL A 36 -11.87 5.38 -2.15
C VAL A 36 -10.75 5.54 -1.11
N GLU A 37 -11.02 6.26 -0.03
CA GLU A 37 -10.10 6.34 1.10
C GLU A 37 -10.05 4.96 1.79
N GLN A 38 -8.86 4.35 1.81
CA GLN A 38 -8.65 2.98 2.28
C GLN A 38 -8.73 2.82 3.81
N ASP A 39 -8.88 3.92 4.56
CA ASP A 39 -8.84 3.90 6.03
C ASP A 39 -10.11 3.32 6.71
N ALA A 40 -11.14 2.91 5.95
CA ALA A 40 -12.45 2.58 6.53
C ALA A 40 -13.14 1.30 6.01
N VAL A 41 -12.54 0.54 5.09
CA VAL A 41 -13.20 -0.66 4.54
C VAL A 41 -12.24 -1.86 4.57
N GLU A 42 -12.34 -2.62 5.65
CA GLU A 42 -11.94 -4.03 5.66
C GLU A 42 -12.85 -4.79 4.68
N SER A 43 -12.43 -4.98 3.42
CA SER A 43 -13.11 -5.94 2.55
C SER A 43 -12.22 -6.46 1.42
N ASP A 44 -11.76 -7.70 1.57
CA ASP A 44 -11.86 -8.84 0.63
C ASP A 44 -11.95 -8.53 -0.87
N THR A 45 -11.10 -7.66 -1.39
CA THR A 45 -10.84 -7.56 -2.82
C THR A 45 -9.35 -7.46 -3.04
N SER A 46 -8.85 -8.24 -3.99
CA SER A 46 -7.44 -8.38 -4.38
C SER A 46 -6.86 -7.11 -5.01
N GLN A 47 -7.06 -5.96 -4.38
CA GLN A 47 -6.30 -4.74 -4.57
C GLN A 47 -5.16 -4.80 -3.57
N HIS A 48 -3.94 -4.67 -4.08
CA HIS A 48 -2.71 -4.63 -3.28
C HIS A 48 -2.70 -3.35 -2.44
N ILE A 49 -3.51 -3.30 -1.38
CA ILE A 49 -3.27 -2.44 -0.24
C ILE A 49 -1.86 -2.81 0.22
N PRO A 50 -0.91 -1.88 0.31
CA PRO A 50 0.37 -2.18 0.92
C PRO A 50 0.06 -2.62 2.35
N GLN A 51 0.03 -3.93 2.58
CA GLN A 51 -0.13 -4.49 3.91
C GLN A 51 0.99 -3.88 4.76
N ASP A 52 0.63 -3.35 5.93
CA ASP A 52 1.63 -2.84 6.84
C ASP A 52 2.66 -3.95 7.09
N ALA A 53 3.94 -3.62 6.92
CA ALA A 53 4.99 -4.64 6.99
C ALA A 53 5.02 -5.32 8.37
N THR A 54 4.67 -4.58 9.43
CA THR A 54 4.55 -5.12 10.79
C THR A 54 3.39 -6.09 10.88
N GLU A 55 2.23 -5.73 10.32
CA GLU A 55 1.06 -6.60 10.27
C GLU A 55 1.37 -7.92 9.54
N TYR A 56 2.01 -7.84 8.37
CA TYR A 56 2.44 -9.02 7.62
C TYR A 56 3.40 -9.92 8.42
N LEU A 57 4.43 -9.33 9.03
CA LEU A 57 5.43 -10.07 9.81
C LEU A 57 4.83 -10.72 11.07
N LEU A 58 3.73 -10.20 11.61
CA LEU A 58 3.05 -10.73 12.79
C LEU A 58 1.85 -11.64 12.48
N SER A 59 1.46 -11.75 11.20
CA SER A 59 0.26 -12.43 10.73
C SER A 59 0.25 -13.95 10.98
N THR A 60 1.41 -14.62 10.88
CA THR A 60 1.54 -16.06 11.09
C THR A 60 2.46 -16.38 12.27
N GLN A 61 2.28 -17.56 12.86
CA GLN A 61 3.12 -18.02 13.97
C GLN A 61 4.60 -18.18 13.55
N ASP A 62 4.85 -18.67 12.33
CA ASP A 62 6.20 -18.82 11.81
C ASP A 62 6.86 -17.48 11.52
N ASN A 63 6.16 -16.53 10.89
CA ASN A 63 6.69 -15.19 10.64
C ASN A 63 7.05 -14.50 11.96
N ARG A 64 6.16 -14.59 12.96
CA ARG A 64 6.40 -14.03 14.29
C ARG A 64 7.62 -14.66 14.96
N ARG A 65 7.76 -15.99 14.91
CA ARG A 65 8.91 -16.70 15.47
C ARG A 65 10.21 -16.28 14.80
N HIS A 66 10.22 -16.17 13.46
CA HIS A 66 11.39 -15.71 12.72
C HIS A 66 11.74 -14.26 13.05
N LEU A 67 10.77 -13.36 13.12
CA LEU A 67 10.99 -11.96 13.47
C LEU A 67 11.60 -11.82 14.87
N MET A 68 11.01 -12.47 15.89
CA MET A 68 11.53 -12.39 17.26
C MET A 68 12.94 -12.98 17.37
N SER A 69 13.23 -14.07 16.65
CA SER A 69 14.59 -14.63 16.60
C SER A 69 15.57 -13.69 15.92
N ALA A 70 15.18 -13.02 14.83
CA ALA A 70 16.05 -12.08 14.12
C ALA A 70 16.36 -10.85 14.98
N ILE A 71 15.36 -10.32 15.69
CA ILE A 71 15.56 -9.22 16.66
C ILE A 71 16.56 -9.64 17.75
N GLY A 72 16.37 -10.82 18.35
CA GLY A 72 17.29 -11.33 19.38
C GLY A 72 18.73 -11.53 18.86
N ASN A 73 18.90 -12.02 17.63
CA ASN A 73 20.22 -12.16 17.00
C ASN A 73 20.92 -10.80 16.83
N VAL A 74 20.18 -9.77 16.41
CA VAL A 74 20.72 -8.40 16.27
C VAL A 74 21.08 -7.80 17.63
N GLU A 75 20.20 -7.89 18.63
CA GLU A 75 20.42 -7.35 19.97
C GLU A 75 21.63 -8.01 20.67
N THR A 76 21.81 -9.32 20.46
CA THR A 76 22.91 -10.09 21.04
C THR A 76 24.16 -10.12 20.18
N ASN A 77 24.11 -9.56 18.96
CA ASN A 77 25.18 -9.63 17.97
C ASN A 77 25.65 -11.08 17.70
N THR A 78 24.71 -12.01 17.63
CA THR A 78 24.96 -13.44 17.37
C THR A 78 24.30 -13.86 16.06
N ASN A 79 24.87 -14.86 15.38
CA ASN A 79 24.34 -15.41 14.12
C ASN A 79 24.11 -14.34 13.03
N LEU A 80 24.94 -13.30 12.99
CA LEU A 80 24.93 -12.27 11.95
C LEU A 80 26.02 -12.55 10.91
N VAL A 81 25.68 -12.33 9.65
CA VAL A 81 26.64 -12.32 8.54
C VAL A 81 26.71 -10.89 8.03
N ASN A 82 27.91 -10.32 8.01
CA ASN A 82 28.15 -8.98 7.51
C ASN A 82 28.99 -9.10 6.25
N PHE A 83 28.53 -8.45 5.19
CA PHE A 83 29.25 -8.31 3.93
C PHE A 83 28.95 -6.93 3.34
N THR A 84 29.88 -6.41 2.55
CA THR A 84 29.63 -5.20 1.76
C THR A 84 28.83 -5.56 0.49
N PRO A 85 28.13 -4.59 -0.12
CA PRO A 85 27.48 -4.82 -1.41
C PRO A 85 28.41 -5.37 -2.49
N GLU A 86 29.68 -4.96 -2.48
CA GLU A 86 30.72 -5.44 -3.40
C GLU A 86 31.04 -6.91 -3.17
N GLU A 87 31.25 -7.33 -1.91
CA GLU A 87 31.51 -8.73 -1.53
C GLU A 87 30.36 -9.65 -1.96
N TRP A 88 29.11 -9.22 -1.74
CA TRP A 88 27.93 -9.97 -2.21
C TRP A 88 27.88 -10.10 -3.73
N ASN A 89 28.18 -9.02 -4.44
CA ASN A 89 28.13 -8.97 -5.89
C ASN A 89 29.20 -9.88 -6.53
N GLU A 90 30.39 -9.93 -5.93
CA GLU A 90 31.46 -10.82 -6.38
C GLU A 90 31.16 -12.30 -6.12
N GLU A 91 30.57 -12.63 -4.96
CA GLU A 91 30.32 -14.01 -4.56
C GLU A 91 29.04 -14.61 -5.18
N TYR A 92 28.01 -13.80 -5.43
CA TYR A 92 26.68 -14.31 -5.80
C TYR A 92 26.16 -13.80 -7.15
N ASN A 93 26.82 -12.84 -7.79
CA ASN A 93 26.35 -12.25 -9.06
C ASN A 93 27.06 -12.83 -10.31
N PHE A 94 27.33 -14.14 -10.31
CA PHE A 94 27.90 -14.86 -11.45
C PHE A 94 26.95 -15.03 -12.66
N ARG A 95 25.75 -14.43 -12.64
CA ARG A 95 24.75 -14.58 -13.70
C ARG A 95 23.97 -13.28 -13.93
N SER A 96 24.53 -12.39 -14.73
CA SER A 96 23.78 -11.42 -15.53
C SER A 96 24.24 -11.49 -16.98
#